data_AF-A0A953YAC0-F1
#
_entry.id   AF-A0A953YAC0-F1
#
_cell.length_a   1.000
_cell.length_b   1.000
_cell.length_c   1.000
_cell.angle_alpha   90.00
_cell.angle_beta   90.00
_cell.angle_gamma   90.00
#
_symmetry.space_group_name_H-M   'P 1'
#
loop_
_entity.id
_entity.type
_entity.pdbx_description
1 polymer ?
#
loop_
_entity_poly.entity_id
_entity_poly.type
_entity_poly.pdbx_seq_one_letter_code
_entity_poly.pdbx_strand_id
1 'polypeptide(L)'
;MAKETVTLGIYVSGTTVAAVSSRGHETVVETRAATDPAAWLELVTYGISLEPGTELRGAFSFAVGVTPEFEFDLRREAREAGFHRVLVVPALDAARKGLGGGVSARAPLIVLDAERSHLGVGDQEDSVRRIPGREARELAVSLRCLLKPLPPGERRALLQQVLVVGSEDALAAFGKREIEKELAGIGVRRIDFRYEAVDLARGVLLTAEQAPRSYWRRVARS
;
A
#
# COMPACT_ATOMS: atom_id res chain seq x y z
N MET A 1 -11.71 16.63 28.35
CA MET A 1 -10.42 16.69 27.65
C MET A 1 -10.48 15.76 26.45
N ALA A 2 -10.03 16.19 25.28
CA ALA A 2 -9.93 15.30 24.13
C ALA A 2 -8.86 14.24 24.45
N LYS A 3 -9.21 12.96 24.32
CA LYS A 3 -8.21 11.88 24.45
C LYS A 3 -7.21 12.04 23.31
N GLU A 4 -5.92 12.09 23.64
CA GLU A 4 -4.87 12.08 22.64
C GLU A 4 -5.02 10.83 21.76
N THR A 5 -4.74 10.94 20.46
CA THR A 5 -4.79 9.82 19.53
C THR A 5 -3.44 9.69 18.84
N VAL A 6 -2.86 8.49 18.87
CA VAL A 6 -1.68 8.12 18.08
C VAL A 6 -2.12 7.18 16.98
N THR A 7 -1.81 7.53 15.74
CA THR A 7 -2.13 6.67 14.58
C THR A 7 -0.85 6.09 14.01
N LEU A 8 -0.86 4.81 13.70
CA LEU A 8 0.18 4.12 12.95
C LEU A 8 -0.31 3.84 11.55
N GLY A 9 0.45 4.26 10.54
CA GLY A 9 0.34 3.74 9.18
C GLY A 9 1.31 2.58 9.02
N ILE A 10 0.80 1.39 8.69
CA ILE A 10 1.56 0.15 8.61
C ILE A 10 1.41 -0.40 7.20
N TYR A 11 2.53 -0.62 6.51
CA TYR A 11 2.58 -1.28 5.21
C TYR A 11 3.24 -2.65 5.36
N VAL A 12 2.57 -3.68 4.82
CA VAL A 12 2.99 -5.08 4.91
C VAL A 12 3.20 -5.62 3.49
N SER A 13 4.45 -5.94 3.15
CA SER A 13 4.82 -6.74 1.98
C SER A 13 5.08 -8.20 2.36
N GLY A 14 5.45 -9.04 1.40
CA GLY A 14 5.79 -10.45 1.68
C GLY A 14 6.91 -10.63 2.72
N THR A 15 7.91 -9.75 2.72
CA THR A 15 9.15 -9.89 3.52
C THR A 15 9.45 -8.67 4.40
N THR A 16 8.70 -7.58 4.29
CA THR A 16 8.98 -6.33 4.99
C THR A 16 7.71 -5.77 5.60
N VAL A 17 7.79 -5.34 6.85
CA VAL A 17 6.76 -4.53 7.51
C VAL A 17 7.36 -3.18 7.85
N ALA A 18 6.75 -2.11 7.37
CA ALA A 18 7.13 -0.75 7.73
C ALA A 18 5.99 -0.07 8.48
N ALA A 19 6.32 0.73 9.49
CA ALA A 19 5.37 1.49 10.26
C ALA A 19 5.85 2.94 10.42
N VAL A 20 4.91 3.88 10.31
CA VAL A 20 5.12 5.31 10.58
C VAL A 20 4.04 5.79 11.53
N SER A 21 4.43 6.47 12.61
CA SER A 21 3.50 7.03 13.58
C SER A 21 3.18 8.49 13.29
N SER A 22 2.01 8.95 13.75
CA SER A 22 1.61 10.36 13.72
C SER A 22 2.53 11.27 14.56
N ARG A 23 3.45 10.71 15.35
CA ARG A 23 4.49 11.43 16.10
C ARG A 23 5.86 11.40 15.39
N GLY A 24 5.93 10.87 14.16
CA GLY A 24 7.16 10.81 13.36
C GLY A 24 8.09 9.65 13.70
N HIS A 25 7.64 8.66 14.47
CA HIS A 25 8.42 7.43 14.70
C HIS A 25 8.33 6.53 13.48
N GLU A 26 9.45 5.96 13.05
CA GLU A 26 9.54 5.09 11.87
C GLU A 26 10.22 3.77 12.26
N THR A 27 9.62 2.66 11.83
CA THR A 27 10.12 1.32 12.12
C THR A 27 10.06 0.48 10.86
N VAL A 28 11.11 -0.29 10.60
CA VAL A 28 11.14 -1.30 9.53
C VAL A 28 11.54 -2.64 10.15
N VAL A 29 10.76 -3.67 9.85
CA VAL A 29 10.96 -5.05 10.28
C VAL A 29 11.13 -5.92 9.04
N GLU A 30 12.29 -6.55 8.92
CA GLU A 30 12.55 -7.55 7.88
C GLU A 30 12.20 -8.94 8.40
N THR A 31 11.49 -9.72 7.59
CA THR A 31 11.03 -11.07 7.92
C THR A 31 11.13 -11.99 6.70
N ARG A 32 11.18 -13.30 6.94
CA ARG A 32 11.09 -14.31 5.86
C ARG A 32 9.70 -14.38 5.25
N ALA A 33 8.66 -14.12 6.06
CA ALA A 33 7.27 -14.05 5.65
C ALA A 33 6.49 -13.18 6.63
N ALA A 34 5.78 -12.17 6.15
CA ALA A 34 4.95 -11.28 6.98
C ALA A 34 3.53 -11.82 7.21
N THR A 35 3.35 -13.14 7.20
CA THR A 35 2.05 -13.82 7.27
C THR A 35 1.51 -13.95 8.70
N ASP A 36 2.34 -13.75 9.72
CA ASP A 36 1.96 -13.83 11.13
C ASP A 36 1.98 -12.43 11.77
N PRO A 37 0.80 -11.80 11.98
CA PRO A 37 0.71 -10.49 12.63
C PRO A 37 1.32 -10.44 14.03
N ALA A 38 1.27 -11.53 14.80
CA ALA A 38 1.80 -11.56 16.16
C ALA A 38 3.32 -11.32 16.16
N ALA A 39 4.02 -11.87 15.16
CA ALA A 39 5.47 -11.81 15.05
C ALA A 39 6.02 -10.40 14.79
N TRP A 40 5.20 -9.47 14.24
CA TRP A 40 5.67 -8.13 13.87
C TRP A 40 4.89 -6.98 14.52
N LEU A 41 3.65 -7.19 14.99
CA LEU A 41 2.85 -6.11 15.60
C LEU A 41 3.49 -5.54 16.86
N GLU A 42 4.07 -6.40 17.70
CA GLU A 42 4.82 -5.96 18.88
C GLU A 42 6.03 -5.12 18.46
N LEU A 43 6.77 -5.56 17.45
CA LEU A 43 7.98 -4.87 16.97
C LEU A 43 7.68 -3.49 16.38
N VAL A 44 6.61 -3.35 15.61
CA VAL A 44 6.24 -2.05 15.01
C VAL A 44 5.61 -1.08 16.00
N THR A 45 5.11 -1.59 17.13
CA THR A 45 4.58 -0.76 18.23
C THR A 45 5.64 -0.46 19.29
N TYR A 46 6.75 -1.22 19.29
CA TYR A 46 7.85 -1.04 20.21
C TYR A 46 8.43 0.37 20.12
N GLY A 47 8.67 1.00 21.27
CA GLY A 47 9.23 2.35 21.35
C GLY A 47 8.22 3.49 21.19
N ILE A 48 6.95 3.20 20.88
CA ILE A 48 5.89 4.20 20.90
C ILE A 48 5.48 4.47 22.35
N SER A 49 5.94 5.59 22.90
CA SER A 49 5.51 6.03 24.24
C SER A 49 4.05 6.45 24.21
N LEU A 50 3.18 5.75 24.92
CA LEU A 50 1.76 6.11 25.05
C LEU A 50 1.49 6.61 26.46
N GLU A 51 1.05 7.86 26.59
CA GLU A 51 0.59 8.37 27.88
C GLU A 51 -0.71 7.65 28.29
N PRO A 52 -0.95 7.44 29.60
CA PRO A 52 -2.19 6.84 30.08
C PRO A 52 -3.44 7.54 29.49
N GLY A 53 -4.29 6.78 28.81
CA GLY A 53 -5.52 7.29 28.20
C GLY A 53 -5.43 7.68 26.72
N THR A 54 -4.26 7.54 26.10
CA THR A 54 -4.05 7.71 24.65
C THR A 54 -4.77 6.62 23.85
N GLU A 55 -5.50 7.01 22.80
CA GLU A 55 -6.10 6.09 21.83
C GLU A 55 -5.08 5.71 20.75
N LEU A 56 -4.64 4.44 20.74
CA LEU A 56 -3.81 3.90 19.67
C LEU A 56 -4.67 3.40 18.50
N ARG A 57 -4.41 3.85 17.28
CA ARG A 57 -5.10 3.44 16.04
C ARG A 57 -4.12 2.88 15.02
N GLY A 58 -4.53 1.88 14.27
CA GLY A 58 -3.69 1.21 13.26
C GLY A 58 -4.36 1.23 11.89
N ALA A 59 -3.74 1.87 10.92
CA ALA A 59 -4.13 1.77 9.54
C ALA A 59 -3.14 0.83 8.84
N PHE A 60 -3.65 -0.14 8.10
CA PHE A 60 -2.87 -1.21 7.52
C PHE A 60 -3.07 -1.27 6.02
N SER A 61 -2.00 -1.39 5.26
CA SER A 61 -2.06 -1.68 3.84
C SER A 61 -1.23 -2.92 3.54
N PHE A 62 -1.79 -3.80 2.72
CA PHE A 62 -1.23 -5.11 2.42
C PHE A 62 -0.94 -5.17 0.93
N ALA A 63 0.31 -5.47 0.59
CA ALA A 63 0.64 -5.94 -0.74
C ALA A 63 0.34 -7.45 -0.87
N VAL A 64 0.42 -8.19 0.24
CA VAL A 64 0.09 -9.63 0.30
C VAL A 64 -1.40 -9.92 0.16
N GLY A 65 -1.75 -11.14 -0.24
CA GLY A 65 -3.13 -11.58 -0.34
C GLY A 65 -3.83 -11.63 1.02
N VAL A 66 -4.61 -10.61 1.37
CA VAL A 66 -5.46 -10.65 2.57
C VAL A 66 -6.52 -11.75 2.40
N THR A 67 -6.47 -12.75 3.27
CA THR A 67 -7.51 -13.76 3.47
C THR A 67 -8.43 -13.39 4.64
N PRO A 68 -9.64 -13.94 4.74
CA PRO A 68 -10.50 -13.74 5.90
C PRO A 68 -9.83 -14.17 7.22
N GLU A 69 -9.04 -15.24 7.19
CA GLU A 69 -8.29 -15.74 8.34
C GLU A 69 -7.22 -14.73 8.77
N PHE A 70 -6.45 -14.20 7.82
CA PHE A 70 -5.45 -13.16 8.10
C PHE A 70 -6.10 -11.90 8.68
N GLU A 71 -7.24 -11.47 8.14
CA GLU A 71 -7.95 -10.30 8.67
C GLU A 71 -8.48 -10.54 10.10
N PHE A 72 -8.95 -11.75 10.39
CA PHE A 72 -9.37 -12.15 11.73
C PHE A 72 -8.19 -12.13 12.72
N ASP A 73 -7.06 -12.74 12.35
CA ASP A 73 -5.86 -12.80 13.18
C ASP A 73 -5.27 -11.40 13.39
N LEU A 74 -5.18 -10.58 12.35
CA LEU A 74 -4.74 -9.19 12.46
C LEU A 74 -5.58 -8.42 13.48
N ARG A 75 -6.91 -8.56 13.46
CA ARG A 75 -7.78 -7.85 14.41
C ARG A 75 -7.63 -8.37 15.84
N ARG A 76 -7.38 -9.67 16.00
CA ARG A 76 -7.11 -10.29 17.30
C ARG A 76 -5.78 -9.79 17.86
N GLU A 77 -4.71 -9.86 17.07
CA GLU A 77 -3.37 -9.44 17.47
C GLU A 77 -3.28 -7.92 17.66
N ALA A 78 -3.94 -7.11 16.82
CA ALA A 78 -4.02 -5.66 17.04
C ALA A 78 -4.73 -5.33 18.37
N ARG A 79 -5.74 -6.11 18.77
CA ARG A 79 -6.37 -5.95 20.08
C ARG A 79 -5.38 -6.28 21.21
N GLU A 80 -4.63 -7.36 21.07
CA GLU A 80 -3.62 -7.78 22.06
C GLU A 80 -2.49 -6.76 22.18
N ALA A 81 -2.07 -6.15 21.06
CA ALA A 81 -1.13 -5.03 20.99
C ALA A 81 -1.70 -3.67 21.43
N GLY A 82 -2.93 -3.61 21.95
CA GLY A 82 -3.50 -2.39 22.55
C GLY A 82 -4.11 -1.39 21.56
N PHE A 83 -4.32 -1.78 20.30
CA PHE A 83 -5.05 -0.94 19.36
C PHE A 83 -6.52 -0.79 19.79
N HIS A 84 -7.04 0.40 19.59
CA HIS A 84 -8.43 0.74 19.85
C HIS A 84 -9.27 0.59 18.57
N ARG A 85 -8.67 0.96 17.44
CA ARG A 85 -9.30 0.91 16.11
C ARG A 85 -8.33 0.49 15.04
N VAL A 86 -8.85 -0.18 14.03
CA VAL A 86 -8.13 -0.56 12.83
C VAL A 86 -8.82 -0.05 11.56
N LEU A 87 -8.03 0.25 10.55
CA LEU A 87 -8.47 0.62 9.20
C LEU A 87 -7.64 -0.19 8.20
N VAL A 88 -8.27 -0.71 7.16
CA VAL A 88 -7.54 -1.30 6.02
C VAL A 88 -7.54 -0.27 4.90
N VAL A 89 -6.35 0.05 4.40
CA VAL A 89 -6.08 1.04 3.36
C VAL A 89 -5.66 0.32 2.08
N PRO A 90 -6.30 0.60 0.94
CA PRO A 90 -5.87 0.05 -0.35
C PRO A 90 -4.40 0.40 -0.66
N ALA A 91 -3.64 -0.58 -1.16
CA ALA A 91 -2.21 -0.39 -1.46
C ALA A 91 -1.94 0.71 -2.50
N LEU A 92 -2.87 0.93 -3.43
CA LEU A 92 -2.77 2.01 -4.42
C LEU A 92 -2.88 3.40 -3.77
N ASP A 93 -3.76 3.56 -2.78
CA ASP A 93 -3.92 4.84 -2.08
C ASP A 93 -2.70 5.15 -1.22
N ALA A 94 -2.20 4.12 -0.51
CA ALA A 94 -0.96 4.20 0.25
C ALA A 94 0.20 4.60 -0.66
N ALA A 95 0.40 3.89 -1.77
CA ALA A 95 1.48 4.19 -2.71
C ALA A 95 1.36 5.59 -3.32
N ARG A 96 0.15 6.05 -3.64
CA ARG A 96 -0.02 7.39 -4.21
C ARG A 96 0.29 8.50 -3.22
N LYS A 97 -0.21 8.40 -1.98
CA LYS A 97 0.05 9.45 -0.97
C LYS A 97 1.49 9.41 -0.47
N GLY A 98 2.08 8.22 -0.38
CA GLY A 98 3.44 8.01 0.09
C GLY A 98 4.51 8.47 -0.90
N LEU A 99 4.35 8.10 -2.17
CA LEU A 99 5.37 8.32 -3.22
C LEU A 99 5.07 9.54 -4.11
N GLY A 100 3.93 10.22 -3.90
CA GLY A 100 3.40 11.26 -4.77
C GLY A 100 4.22 12.56 -4.88
N GLY A 101 5.30 12.70 -4.11
CA GLY A 101 6.14 13.91 -4.11
C GLY A 101 6.92 14.17 -5.41
N GLY A 102 6.97 13.24 -6.37
CA GLY A 102 7.79 13.38 -7.58
C GLY A 102 7.14 12.86 -8.88
N VAL A 103 5.86 12.50 -8.86
CA VAL A 103 5.15 11.94 -10.01
C VAL A 103 3.86 12.74 -10.21
N SER A 104 3.49 12.99 -11.48
CA SER A 104 2.20 13.62 -11.78
C SER A 104 1.07 12.91 -11.03
N ALA A 105 0.22 13.64 -10.31
CA ALA A 105 -0.88 13.07 -9.52
C ALA A 105 -1.82 12.16 -10.34
N ARG A 106 -1.81 12.30 -11.67
CA ARG A 106 -2.60 11.50 -12.60
C ARG A 106 -1.85 10.33 -13.23
N ALA A 107 -0.53 10.19 -13.04
CA ALA A 107 0.23 9.12 -13.67
C ALA A 107 -0.33 7.74 -13.28
N PRO A 108 -0.40 6.79 -14.23
CA PRO A 108 -0.70 5.40 -13.92
C PRO A 108 0.27 4.87 -12.86
N LEU A 109 -0.31 4.21 -11.86
CA LEU A 109 0.39 3.58 -10.75
C LEU A 109 0.14 2.08 -10.79
N ILE A 110 1.21 1.32 -10.94
CA ILE A 110 1.21 -0.13 -10.85
C ILE A 110 1.81 -0.49 -9.51
N VAL A 111 1.05 -1.22 -8.68
CA VAL A 111 1.57 -1.85 -7.46
C VAL A 111 1.69 -3.34 -7.74
N LEU A 112 2.92 -3.80 -7.86
CA LEU A 112 3.30 -5.20 -7.98
C LEU A 112 3.44 -5.81 -6.59
N ASP A 113 2.88 -7.00 -6.47
CA ASP A 113 3.11 -7.90 -5.35
C ASP A 113 3.33 -9.32 -5.89
N ALA A 114 4.05 -10.12 -5.12
CA ALA A 114 4.32 -11.51 -5.44
C ALA A 114 3.02 -12.33 -5.55
N GLU A 115 1.97 -12.02 -4.79
CA GLU A 115 0.69 -12.73 -4.75
C GLU A 115 -0.45 -12.00 -5.46
N ARG A 116 -0.52 -10.67 -5.35
CA ARG A 116 -1.62 -9.88 -5.94
C ARG A 116 -1.14 -8.55 -6.53
N SER A 117 -1.07 -8.48 -7.86
CA SER A 117 -0.72 -7.23 -8.53
C SER A 117 -1.96 -6.39 -8.84
N HIS A 118 -1.86 -5.09 -8.55
CA HIS A 118 -2.92 -4.10 -8.72
C HIS A 118 -2.44 -2.95 -9.60
N LEU A 119 -3.33 -2.48 -10.46
CA LEU A 119 -3.09 -1.32 -11.32
C LEU A 119 -4.22 -0.30 -11.09
N GLY A 120 -3.86 0.98 -10.99
CA GLY A 120 -4.83 2.08 -10.96
C GLY A 120 -4.32 3.31 -11.69
N VAL A 121 -5.24 4.21 -12.07
CA VAL A 121 -4.93 5.47 -12.78
C VAL A 121 -5.69 6.62 -12.11
N GLY A 122 -4.97 7.61 -11.60
CA GLY A 122 -5.58 8.78 -10.94
C GLY A 122 -6.47 8.42 -9.74
N ASP A 123 -7.10 9.41 -9.13
CA ASP A 123 -7.77 9.35 -7.80
C ASP A 123 -9.11 8.62 -7.76
N GLN A 124 -9.38 7.73 -8.70
CA GLN A 124 -10.65 7.02 -8.81
C GLN A 124 -10.49 5.55 -8.42
N GLU A 125 -11.21 5.11 -7.37
CA GLU A 125 -11.32 3.70 -6.96
C GLU A 125 -11.85 2.80 -8.09
N ASP A 126 -12.70 3.32 -8.98
CA ASP A 126 -13.24 2.59 -10.15
C ASP A 126 -12.19 2.28 -11.23
N SER A 127 -10.99 2.85 -11.12
CA SER A 127 -9.89 2.61 -12.05
C SER A 127 -8.99 1.43 -11.64
N VAL A 128 -9.32 0.73 -10.55
CA VAL A 128 -8.49 -0.35 -10.01
C VAL A 128 -8.77 -1.67 -10.71
N ARG A 129 -7.74 -2.24 -11.35
CA ARG A 129 -7.78 -3.58 -11.95
C ARG A 129 -6.81 -4.51 -11.25
N ARG A 130 -7.29 -5.74 -10.99
CA ARG A 130 -6.42 -6.87 -10.64
C ARG A 130 -5.72 -7.37 -11.89
N ILE A 131 -4.45 -7.74 -11.73
CA ILE A 131 -3.64 -8.35 -12.78
C ILE A 131 -3.66 -9.86 -12.51
N PRO A 132 -4.19 -10.67 -13.42
CA PRO A 132 -4.53 -12.07 -13.14
C PRO A 132 -3.33 -12.99 -12.89
N GLY A 133 -2.15 -12.61 -13.35
CA GLY A 133 -0.93 -13.42 -13.30
C GLY A 133 0.33 -12.58 -13.12
N ARG A 134 1.47 -13.21 -13.39
CA ARG A 134 2.81 -12.71 -13.01
C ARG A 134 3.70 -12.34 -14.19
N GLU A 135 3.10 -12.16 -15.37
CA GLU A 135 3.84 -11.83 -16.59
C GLU A 135 3.79 -10.33 -16.89
N ALA A 136 4.92 -9.77 -17.32
CA ALA A 136 5.02 -8.40 -17.83
C ALA A 136 3.98 -8.07 -18.92
N ARG A 137 3.61 -9.07 -19.73
CA ARG A 137 2.60 -8.91 -20.76
C ARG A 137 1.21 -8.63 -20.18
N GLU A 138 0.87 -9.26 -19.07
CA GLU A 138 -0.44 -9.09 -18.43
C GLU A 138 -0.58 -7.71 -17.78
N LEU A 139 0.52 -7.17 -17.25
CA LEU A 139 0.63 -5.79 -16.80
C LEU A 139 0.27 -4.82 -17.94
N ALA A 140 0.92 -4.98 -19.09
CA ALA A 140 0.69 -4.13 -20.25
C ALA A 140 -0.74 -4.26 -20.82
N VAL A 141 -1.29 -5.48 -20.86
CA VAL A 141 -2.69 -5.71 -21.27
C VAL A 141 -3.66 -5.04 -20.30
N SER A 142 -3.44 -5.18 -18.99
CA SER A 142 -4.27 -4.57 -17.95
C SER A 142 -4.26 -3.04 -18.06
N LEU A 143 -3.08 -2.44 -18.29
CA LEU A 143 -2.94 -1.01 -18.53
C LEU A 143 -3.63 -0.57 -19.81
N ARG A 144 -3.47 -1.30 -20.91
CA ARG A 144 -4.19 -1.01 -22.15
C ARG A 144 -5.71 -1.06 -21.95
N CYS A 145 -6.23 -2.05 -21.23
CA CYS A 145 -7.65 -2.16 -20.92
C CYS A 145 -8.14 -0.99 -20.07
N LEU A 146 -7.35 -0.54 -19.11
CA LEU A 146 -7.67 0.61 -18.25
C LEU A 146 -7.70 1.93 -19.03
N LEU A 147 -6.81 2.09 -20.02
CA LEU A 147 -6.71 3.30 -20.83
C LEU A 147 -7.65 3.31 -22.05
N LYS A 148 -8.19 2.14 -22.45
CA LYS A 148 -9.08 1.99 -23.62
C LYS A 148 -10.30 2.94 -23.63
N PRO A 149 -11.02 3.16 -22.51
CA PRO A 149 -12.18 4.06 -22.51
C PRO A 149 -11.81 5.55 -22.57
N LEU A 150 -10.54 5.93 -22.38
CA LEU A 150 -10.12 7.32 -22.26
C LEU A 150 -9.88 7.99 -23.64
N PRO A 151 -10.13 9.31 -23.75
CA PRO A 151 -9.79 10.08 -24.94
C PRO A 151 -8.31 9.95 -25.34
N PRO A 152 -7.96 10.02 -26.63
CA PRO A 152 -6.58 9.88 -27.09
C PRO A 152 -5.59 10.84 -26.44
N GLY A 153 -6.01 12.09 -26.17
CA GLY A 153 -5.16 13.10 -25.51
C GLY A 153 -4.83 12.73 -24.07
N GLU A 154 -5.84 12.32 -23.29
CA GLU A 154 -5.66 11.88 -21.90
C GLU A 154 -4.79 10.63 -21.80
N ARG A 155 -5.06 9.63 -22.64
CA ARG A 155 -4.24 8.42 -22.72
C ARG A 155 -2.78 8.73 -23.02
N ARG A 156 -2.48 9.65 -23.96
CA ARG A 156 -1.09 10.06 -24.25
C ARG A 156 -0.43 10.76 -23.08
N ALA A 157 -1.19 11.59 -22.34
CA ALA A 157 -0.70 12.25 -21.14
C ALA A 157 -0.36 11.24 -20.04
N LEU A 158 -1.23 10.25 -19.84
CA LEU A 158 -1.04 9.17 -18.86
C LEU A 158 0.14 8.25 -19.21
N LEU A 159 0.39 8.02 -20.50
CA LEU A 159 1.53 7.21 -20.96
C LEU A 159 2.87 7.96 -20.94
N GLN A 160 2.92 9.24 -20.55
CA GLN A 160 4.21 9.93 -20.41
C GLN A 160 5.07 9.31 -19.31
N GLN A 161 4.45 8.83 -18.25
CA GLN A 161 5.15 8.31 -17.09
C GLN A 161 4.28 7.25 -16.41
N VAL A 162 4.86 6.10 -16.08
CA VAL A 162 4.23 5.08 -15.24
C VAL A 162 5.12 4.84 -14.03
N LEU A 163 4.52 4.84 -12.85
CA LEU A 163 5.19 4.46 -11.62
C LEU A 163 4.88 2.99 -11.33
N VAL A 164 5.93 2.18 -11.19
CA VAL A 164 5.85 0.78 -10.79
C VAL A 164 6.41 0.65 -9.38
N VAL A 165 5.59 0.19 -8.45
CA VAL A 165 5.91 0.01 -7.05
C VAL A 165 5.85 -1.47 -6.71
N GLY A 166 6.89 -2.04 -6.11
CA GLY A 166 6.88 -3.43 -5.68
C GLY A 166 8.21 -3.82 -5.06
N SER A 167 8.25 -4.89 -4.25
CA SER A 167 9.50 -5.39 -3.69
C SER A 167 10.48 -5.81 -4.78
N GLU A 168 11.78 -5.87 -4.44
CA GLU A 168 12.79 -6.39 -5.36
C GLU A 168 12.44 -7.80 -5.86
N ASP A 169 11.94 -8.67 -4.96
CA ASP A 169 11.49 -10.02 -5.31
C ASP A 169 10.31 -10.01 -6.29
N ALA A 170 9.33 -9.12 -6.09
CA ALA A 170 8.20 -8.99 -7.01
C ALA A 170 8.67 -8.48 -8.38
N LEU A 171 9.56 -7.49 -8.42
CA LEU A 171 10.14 -6.98 -9.65
C LEU A 171 11.00 -8.03 -10.38
N ALA A 172 11.74 -8.85 -9.63
CA ALA A 172 12.50 -9.96 -10.17
C ALA A 172 11.59 -11.05 -10.75
N ALA A 173 10.50 -11.39 -10.06
CA ALA A 173 9.54 -12.40 -10.50
C ALA A 173 8.86 -12.05 -11.82
N PHE A 174 8.51 -10.77 -12.03
CA PHE A 174 7.91 -10.29 -13.27
C PHE A 174 8.94 -10.03 -14.39
N GLY A 175 10.21 -9.84 -14.03
CA GLY A 175 11.27 -9.41 -14.94
C GLY A 175 11.21 -7.91 -15.21
N LYS A 176 12.08 -7.14 -14.55
CA LYS A 176 12.14 -5.67 -14.73
C LYS A 176 12.30 -5.26 -16.20
N ARG A 177 13.17 -5.94 -16.94
CA ARG A 177 13.42 -5.65 -18.37
C ARG A 177 12.21 -5.99 -19.24
N GLU A 178 11.52 -7.06 -18.91
CA GLU A 178 10.31 -7.51 -19.57
C GLU A 178 9.18 -6.50 -19.34
N ILE A 179 9.01 -6.00 -18.11
CA ILE A 179 8.08 -4.91 -17.79
C ILE A 179 8.40 -3.68 -18.63
N GLU A 180 9.66 -3.25 -18.65
CA GLU A 180 10.09 -2.09 -19.44
C GLU A 180 9.76 -2.25 -20.93
N LYS A 181 10.06 -3.43 -21.49
CA LYS A 181 9.78 -3.76 -22.89
C LYS A 181 8.29 -3.74 -23.21
N GLU A 182 7.47 -4.40 -22.41
CA GLU A 182 6.02 -4.50 -22.63
C GLU A 182 5.32 -3.15 -22.46
N LEU A 183 5.70 -2.36 -21.45
CA LEU A 183 5.18 -1.02 -21.22
C LEU A 183 5.63 -0.03 -22.31
N ALA A 184 6.89 -0.11 -22.77
CA ALA A 184 7.34 0.66 -23.92
C ALA A 184 6.56 0.30 -25.19
N GLY A 185 6.23 -0.99 -25.37
CA GLY A 185 5.43 -1.49 -26.50
C GLY A 185 4.01 -0.92 -26.59
N ILE A 186 3.44 -0.44 -25.47
CA ILE A 186 2.14 0.25 -25.45
C ILE A 186 2.27 1.79 -25.51
N GLY A 187 3.50 2.30 -25.59
CA GLY A 187 3.80 3.73 -25.74
C GLY A 187 4.17 4.46 -24.45
N VAL A 188 4.48 3.76 -23.36
CA VAL A 188 5.01 4.40 -22.14
C VAL A 188 6.38 5.02 -22.44
N ARG A 189 6.56 6.29 -22.07
CA ARG A 189 7.81 7.03 -22.34
C ARG A 189 8.84 6.93 -21.22
N ARG A 190 8.37 6.91 -19.97
CA ARG A 190 9.20 6.82 -18.78
C ARG A 190 8.58 5.84 -17.79
N ILE A 191 9.40 4.98 -17.22
CA ILE A 191 8.99 4.03 -16.19
C ILE A 191 9.90 4.30 -14.99
N ASP A 192 9.29 4.69 -13.87
CA ASP A 192 10.01 4.84 -12.62
C ASP A 192 9.68 3.63 -11.74
N PHE A 193 10.72 2.94 -11.28
CA PHE A 193 10.59 1.88 -10.31
C PHE A 193 10.88 2.44 -8.92
N ARG A 194 9.98 2.20 -7.96
CA ARG A 194 10.14 2.63 -6.57
C ARG A 194 9.82 1.50 -5.61
N TYR A 195 10.60 1.40 -4.55
CA TYR A 195 10.30 0.54 -3.42
C TYR A 195 10.86 1.18 -2.17
N GLU A 196 10.00 1.89 -1.44
CA GLU A 196 10.36 2.54 -0.18
C GLU A 196 9.26 2.21 0.82
N ALA A 197 9.46 1.15 1.61
CA ALA A 197 8.44 0.63 2.51
C ALA A 197 7.97 1.70 3.53
N VAL A 198 8.88 2.58 3.96
CA VAL A 198 8.57 3.71 4.84
C VAL A 198 7.68 4.73 4.16
N ASP A 199 7.94 5.09 2.90
CA ASP A 199 7.09 6.02 2.16
C ASP A 199 5.68 5.43 1.96
N LEU A 200 5.58 4.13 1.68
CA LEU A 200 4.30 3.43 1.60
C LEU A 200 3.54 3.48 2.93
N ALA A 201 4.21 3.17 4.05
CA ALA A 201 3.64 3.28 5.39
C ALA A 201 3.20 4.72 5.73
N ARG A 202 3.99 5.73 5.33
CA ARG A 202 3.61 7.15 5.43
C ARG A 202 2.37 7.46 4.61
N GLY A 203 2.25 6.90 3.40
CA GLY A 203 1.05 6.99 2.59
C GLY A 203 -0.20 6.35 3.23
N VAL A 204 -0.01 5.24 3.96
CA VAL A 204 -1.07 4.63 4.78
C VAL A 204 -1.52 5.61 5.87
N LEU A 205 -0.59 6.22 6.59
CA LEU A 205 -0.87 7.21 7.63
C LEU A 205 -1.63 8.43 7.08
N LEU A 206 -1.15 9.02 5.98
CA LEU A 206 -1.81 10.15 5.30
C LEU A 206 -3.22 9.80 4.79
N THR A 207 -3.46 8.55 4.44
CA THR A 207 -4.80 8.07 4.10
C THR A 207 -5.69 7.97 5.33
N ALA A 208 -5.16 7.41 6.41
CA ALA A 208 -5.85 7.23 7.67
C ALA A 208 -6.29 8.55 8.32
N GLU A 209 -5.45 9.58 8.28
CA GLU A 209 -5.73 10.90 8.86
C GLU A 209 -6.90 11.62 8.16
N GLN A 210 -7.15 11.29 6.90
CA GLN A 210 -8.24 11.83 6.11
C GLN A 210 -9.50 10.93 6.13
N ALA A 211 -9.39 9.71 6.66
CA ALA A 211 -10.47 8.74 6.64
C ALA A 211 -11.57 9.10 7.66
N PRO A 212 -12.84 9.17 7.25
CA PRO A 212 -13.94 9.41 8.18
C PRO A 212 -14.01 8.32 9.26
N ARG A 213 -14.45 8.72 10.47
CA ARG A 213 -14.52 7.81 11.63
C ARG A 213 -15.35 6.53 11.38
N SER A 214 -16.30 6.57 10.45
CA SER A 214 -17.15 5.42 10.06
C SER A 214 -16.36 4.26 9.42
N TYR A 215 -15.22 4.53 8.80
CA TYR A 215 -14.37 3.50 8.17
C TYR A 215 -13.51 2.75 9.19
N TRP A 216 -13.34 3.30 10.40
CA TRP A 216 -12.53 2.71 11.45
C TRP A 216 -13.30 1.64 12.24
N ARG A 217 -12.82 0.40 12.17
CA ARG A 217 -13.37 -0.72 12.95
C ARG A 217 -12.81 -0.70 14.36
N ARG A 218 -13.68 -0.81 15.37
CA ARG A 218 -13.26 -0.92 16.78
C ARG A 218 -12.73 -2.32 17.05
N VAL A 219 -11.63 -2.43 17.77
CA VAL A 219 -11.02 -3.72 18.16
C VAL A 219 -10.91 -3.92 19.68
N ALA A 220 -10.85 -2.85 20.48
CA ALA A 220 -10.83 -2.93 21.95
C ALA A 220 -12.21 -3.28 22.56
N ARG A 221 -12.20 -4.03 23.68
CA ARG A 221 -13.39 -4.31 24.49
C ARG A 221 -14.01 -2.98 24.96
N SER A 222 -15.33 -2.88 24.80
CA SER A 222 -16.16 -1.84 25.41
C SER A 222 -16.07 -1.86 26.92
#